data_AF-A0A957GA45-F1
#
_entry.id   AF-A0A957GA45-F1
#
_cell.length_a   1.000
_cell.length_b   1.000
_cell.length_c   1.000
_cell.angle_alpha   90.00
_cell.angle_beta   90.00
_cell.angle_gamma   90.00
#
_symmetry.space_group_name_H-M   'P 1'
#
loop_
_entity.id
_entity.type
_entity.pdbx_description
1 polymer ?
#
loop_
_entity_poly.entity_id
_entity_poly.type
_entity_poly.pdbx_seq_one_letter_code
_entity_poly.pdbx_strand_id
1 'polypeptide(L)'
;MMKPLASVVLPILADLTGVGLFLWLGPVLLGQFGKLGFFNSVLLGLFFVLFCLAVYAMKKLQPESPRPGPGWLTSLLASRRALAVLGVLFALTISLATAYTTGFLDSVVRLEQTILDEPSATIYLLLTPASWFGLALVYMLMLSTQSEQIVPPFTPRYYLLSYLGLVGVNLMAVVLTAVWQALFVRFPPAGGSPLPGLLLFLLYLGLFLPPRLIYVARVSRPGSLITFLLFLALLVASAGV
;
A
#
# COMPACT_ATOMS: atom_id res chain seq x y z
N MET A 1 5.85 2.74 -35.16
CA MET A 1 4.52 3.33 -34.84
C MET A 1 3.76 2.44 -33.84
N MET A 2 4.31 2.23 -32.62
CA MET A 2 3.81 1.25 -31.60
C MET A 2 3.14 1.92 -30.37
N LYS A 3 2.66 3.16 -30.51
CA LYS A 3 2.25 4.03 -29.39
C LYS A 3 0.94 3.67 -28.64
N PRO A 4 -0.06 2.95 -29.21
CA PRO A 4 -1.31 2.67 -28.48
C PRO A 4 -1.30 1.34 -27.70
N LEU A 5 -0.52 0.35 -28.13
CA LEU A 5 -0.49 -0.98 -27.52
C LEU A 5 0.29 -0.99 -26.20
N ALA A 6 1.44 -0.32 -26.15
CA ALA A 6 2.28 -0.27 -24.96
C ALA A 6 1.56 0.32 -23.73
N SER A 7 0.70 1.33 -23.92
CA SER A 7 -0.05 1.96 -22.82
C SER A 7 -1.13 1.05 -22.22
N VAL A 8 -1.61 0.03 -22.96
CA VAL A 8 -2.64 -0.90 -22.48
C VAL A 8 -2.00 -2.15 -21.90
N VAL A 9 -0.96 -2.67 -22.56
CA VAL A 9 -0.27 -3.91 -22.17
C VAL A 9 0.51 -3.71 -20.86
N LEU A 10 1.19 -2.57 -20.69
CA LEU A 10 2.07 -2.34 -19.56
C LEU A 10 1.40 -2.34 -18.19
N PRO A 11 0.23 -1.71 -17.98
CA PRO A 11 -0.43 -1.79 -16.69
C PRO A 11 -1.01 -3.18 -16.44
N ILE A 12 -1.48 -3.90 -17.48
CA ILE A 12 -1.90 -5.30 -17.34
C ILE A 12 -0.72 -6.17 -16.90
N LEU A 13 0.46 -5.98 -17.51
CA LEU A 13 1.68 -6.66 -17.08
C LEU A 13 2.04 -6.32 -15.64
N ALA A 14 1.91 -5.06 -15.20
CA ALA A 14 2.17 -4.70 -13.81
C ALA A 14 1.22 -5.40 -12.82
N ASP A 15 -0.04 -5.60 -13.19
CA ASP A 15 -1.01 -6.33 -12.37
C ASP A 15 -0.79 -7.83 -12.40
N LEU A 16 -0.44 -8.41 -13.55
CA LEU A 16 -0.02 -9.81 -13.65
C LEU A 16 1.25 -10.05 -12.82
N THR A 17 2.21 -9.12 -12.83
CA THR A 17 3.35 -9.15 -11.93
C THR A 17 2.90 -9.07 -10.48
N GLY A 18 1.90 -8.24 -10.15
CA GLY A 18 1.30 -8.19 -8.82
C GLY A 18 0.69 -9.52 -8.37
N VAL A 19 -0.05 -10.19 -9.26
CA VAL A 19 -0.62 -11.53 -9.01
C VAL A 19 0.51 -12.56 -8.84
N GLY A 20 1.52 -12.54 -9.70
CA GLY A 20 2.68 -13.43 -9.60
C GLY A 20 3.45 -13.23 -8.30
N LEU A 21 3.65 -11.97 -7.88
CA LEU A 21 4.23 -11.61 -6.59
C LEU A 21 3.36 -12.11 -5.44
N PHE A 22 2.04 -11.98 -5.52
CA PHE A 22 1.15 -12.50 -4.49
C PHE A 22 1.28 -14.02 -4.32
N LEU A 23 1.26 -14.77 -5.42
CA LEU A 23 1.35 -16.24 -5.39
C LEU A 23 2.72 -16.74 -4.93
N TRP A 24 3.80 -16.08 -5.33
CA TRP A 24 5.16 -16.53 -5.03
C TRP A 24 5.70 -15.98 -3.71
N LEU A 25 5.59 -14.66 -3.52
CA LEU A 25 6.14 -13.95 -2.36
C LEU A 25 5.17 -13.99 -1.16
N GLY A 26 3.86 -14.09 -1.40
CA GLY A 26 2.84 -14.11 -0.34
C GLY A 26 3.06 -15.19 0.72
N PRO A 27 3.20 -16.47 0.36
CA PRO A 27 3.45 -17.54 1.34
C PRO A 27 4.77 -17.37 2.12
N VAL A 28 5.82 -16.87 1.45
CA VAL A 28 7.13 -16.60 2.06
C VAL A 28 7.02 -15.48 3.09
N LEU A 29 6.35 -14.38 2.73
CA LEU A 29 6.10 -13.25 3.63
C LEU A 29 5.17 -13.63 4.77
N LEU A 30 4.16 -14.46 4.53
CA LEU A 30 3.26 -14.94 5.58
C LEU A 30 4.05 -15.75 6.63
N GLY A 31 4.90 -16.68 6.18
CA GLY A 31 5.78 -17.44 7.08
C GLY A 31 6.79 -16.56 7.81
N GLN A 32 7.25 -15.48 7.18
CA GLN A 32 8.17 -14.53 7.78
C GLN A 32 7.48 -13.64 8.83
N PHE A 33 6.32 -13.05 8.51
CA PHE A 33 5.56 -12.17 9.40
C PHE A 33 4.83 -12.92 10.52
N GLY A 34 4.62 -14.22 10.38
CA GLY A 34 4.16 -15.08 11.49
C GLY A 34 5.19 -15.21 12.62
N LYS A 35 6.47 -14.99 12.33
CA LYS A 35 7.53 -14.85 13.35
C LYS A 35 7.55 -13.39 13.80
N LEU A 36 7.47 -13.13 15.10
CA LEU A 36 7.53 -11.76 15.59
C LEU A 36 8.98 -11.33 15.76
N GLY A 37 9.30 -10.09 15.41
CA GLY A 37 10.64 -9.56 15.61
C GLY A 37 10.89 -8.21 14.95
N PHE A 38 11.86 -7.47 15.50
CA PHE A 38 12.25 -6.16 15.01
C PHE A 38 12.63 -6.16 13.52
N PHE A 39 13.30 -7.22 13.04
CA PHE A 39 13.66 -7.37 11.63
C PHE A 39 12.46 -7.25 10.68
N ASN A 40 11.30 -7.77 11.07
CA ASN A 40 10.10 -7.73 10.24
C ASN A 40 9.50 -6.31 10.15
N SER A 41 9.65 -5.50 11.21
CA SER A 41 9.27 -4.09 11.16
C SER A 41 10.17 -3.29 10.22
N VAL A 42 11.48 -3.58 10.21
CA VAL A 42 12.43 -2.97 9.27
C VAL A 42 12.10 -3.37 7.83
N LEU A 43 11.79 -4.65 7.61
CA LEU A 43 11.39 -5.15 6.30
C LEU A 43 10.09 -4.47 5.80
N LEU A 44 9.08 -4.34 6.66
CA LEU A 44 7.85 -3.61 6.35
C LEU A 44 8.15 -2.13 6.02
N GLY A 45 9.03 -1.49 6.78
CA GLY A 45 9.49 -0.13 6.52
C GLY A 45 10.18 0.03 5.16
N LEU A 46 11.02 -0.93 4.78
CA LEU A 46 11.68 -0.94 3.47
C LEU A 46 10.64 -0.99 2.33
N PHE A 47 9.66 -1.88 2.42
CA PHE A 47 8.58 -1.94 1.43
C PHE A 47 7.74 -0.67 1.40
N PHE A 48 7.50 -0.04 2.55
CA PHE A 48 6.82 1.24 2.62
C PHE A 48 7.61 2.38 1.95
N VAL A 49 8.94 2.43 2.11
CA VAL A 49 9.78 3.41 1.40
C VAL A 49 9.72 3.18 -0.11
N LEU A 50 9.82 1.92 -0.56
CA LEU A 50 9.67 1.57 -1.99
C LEU A 50 8.30 1.98 -2.53
N PHE A 51 7.23 1.78 -1.76
CA PHE A 51 5.89 2.25 -2.09
C PHE A 51 5.83 3.77 -2.22
N CYS A 52 6.42 4.52 -1.28
CA CYS A 52 6.47 5.98 -1.37
C CYS A 52 7.21 6.45 -2.62
N LEU A 53 8.35 5.83 -2.96
CA LEU A 53 9.11 6.11 -4.18
C LEU A 53 8.30 5.79 -5.44
N ALA A 54 7.54 4.69 -5.43
CA ALA A 54 6.65 4.31 -6.53
C ALA A 54 5.51 5.33 -6.74
N VAL A 55 4.88 5.78 -5.65
CA VAL A 55 3.86 6.84 -5.71
C VAL A 55 4.47 8.14 -6.24
N TYR A 56 5.63 8.54 -5.73
CA TYR A 56 6.35 9.73 -6.19
C TYR A 56 6.72 9.65 -7.68
N ALA A 57 7.16 8.49 -8.16
CA ALA A 57 7.44 8.24 -9.57
C ALA A 57 6.18 8.45 -10.45
N MET A 58 5.01 7.99 -10.00
CA MET A 58 3.74 8.19 -10.73
C MET A 58 3.31 9.66 -10.75
N LYS A 59 3.55 10.43 -9.69
CA LYS A 59 3.16 11.86 -9.66
C LYS A 59 3.96 12.72 -10.66
N LYS A 60 5.19 12.31 -11.02
CA LYS A 60 6.03 12.98 -12.03
C LYS A 60 5.56 12.83 -13.47
N LEU A 61 4.62 11.91 -13.73
CA LEU A 61 4.11 11.63 -15.07
C LEU A 61 3.17 12.77 -15.54
N GLN A 62 3.39 13.27 -16.75
CA GLN A 62 2.45 14.17 -17.40
C GLN A 62 1.17 13.41 -17.82
N PRO A 63 0.00 14.05 -17.76
CA PRO A 63 -1.24 13.44 -18.23
C PRO A 63 -1.20 13.25 -19.76
N GLU A 64 -1.64 12.08 -20.26
CA GLU A 64 -1.68 11.78 -21.69
C GLU A 64 -2.74 12.58 -22.45
N SER A 65 -3.75 13.09 -21.75
CA SER A 65 -4.82 13.91 -22.32
C SER A 65 -4.99 15.19 -21.52
N PRO A 66 -5.24 16.35 -22.17
CA PRO A 66 -5.54 17.60 -21.49
C PRO A 66 -6.91 17.61 -20.80
N ARG A 67 -7.76 16.60 -21.05
CA ARG A 67 -9.00 16.45 -20.28
C ARG A 67 -8.66 15.91 -18.88
N PRO A 68 -9.09 16.60 -17.81
CA PRO A 68 -9.01 16.03 -16.48
C PRO A 68 -9.77 14.70 -16.47
N GLY A 69 -9.29 13.73 -15.71
CA GLY A 69 -10.04 12.52 -15.41
C GLY A 69 -11.42 12.84 -14.78
N PRO A 70 -12.20 11.82 -14.38
CA PRO A 70 -13.55 12.02 -13.85
C PRO A 70 -13.58 13.13 -12.78
N GLY A 71 -14.51 14.09 -12.87
CA GLY A 71 -14.48 15.32 -12.06
C GLY A 71 -14.56 15.10 -10.54
N TRP A 72 -15.20 14.01 -10.10
CA TRP A 72 -15.21 13.60 -8.70
C TRP A 72 -13.81 13.22 -8.20
N LEU A 73 -12.97 12.68 -9.09
CA LEU A 73 -11.66 12.10 -8.82
C LEU A 73 -10.60 13.20 -8.68
N THR A 74 -10.66 14.21 -9.55
CA THR A 74 -9.88 15.45 -9.40
C THR A 74 -10.30 16.24 -8.16
N SER A 75 -11.59 16.28 -7.81
CA SER A 75 -12.05 16.93 -6.57
C SER A 75 -11.53 16.24 -5.30
N LEU A 76 -11.46 14.90 -5.30
CA LEU A 76 -11.00 14.12 -4.16
C LEU A 76 -9.49 14.24 -3.96
N LEU A 77 -8.72 14.18 -5.06
CA LEU A 77 -7.27 14.40 -5.04
C LEU A 77 -6.87 15.86 -4.78
N ALA A 78 -7.75 16.82 -5.09
CA ALA A 78 -7.53 18.24 -4.76
C ALA A 78 -7.91 18.60 -3.32
N SER A 79 -8.78 17.80 -2.68
CA SER A 79 -9.24 18.07 -1.32
C SER A 79 -8.16 17.77 -0.29
N ARG A 80 -7.59 18.83 0.31
CA ARG A 80 -6.62 18.72 1.41
C ARG A 80 -7.17 17.90 2.58
N ARG A 81 -8.47 18.00 2.88
CA ARG A 81 -9.12 17.23 3.95
C ARG A 81 -9.16 15.74 3.62
N ALA A 82 -9.51 15.38 2.39
CA ALA A 82 -9.55 13.98 1.96
C ALA A 82 -8.14 13.35 1.99
N LEU A 83 -7.14 14.07 1.47
CA LEU A 83 -5.74 13.64 1.57
C LEU A 83 -5.28 13.50 3.02
N ALA A 84 -5.70 14.40 3.91
CA ALA A 84 -5.37 14.30 5.32
C ALA A 84 -5.96 13.06 5.99
N VAL A 85 -7.24 12.78 5.75
CA VAL A 85 -7.91 11.58 6.27
C VAL A 85 -7.25 10.31 5.74
N LEU A 86 -6.96 10.24 4.44
CA LEU A 86 -6.24 9.13 3.82
C LEU A 86 -4.85 8.93 4.44
N GLY A 87 -4.15 10.03 4.68
CA GLY A 87 -2.86 10.06 5.35
C GLY A 87 -2.90 9.48 6.77
N VAL A 88 -3.87 9.92 7.57
CA VAL A 88 -4.08 9.41 8.93
C VAL A 88 -4.45 7.92 8.90
N LEU A 89 -5.34 7.51 7.99
CA LEU A 89 -5.73 6.11 7.84
C LEU A 89 -4.53 5.23 7.44
N PHE A 90 -3.68 5.72 6.54
CA PHE A 90 -2.42 5.07 6.19
C PHE A 90 -1.48 4.97 7.39
N ALA A 91 -1.37 6.05 8.18
CA ALA A 91 -0.56 6.08 9.39
C ALA A 91 -0.98 5.04 10.41
N LEU A 92 -2.27 5.00 10.73
CA LEU A 92 -2.81 4.06 11.69
C LEU A 92 -2.63 2.61 11.22
N THR A 93 -2.80 2.36 9.92
CA THR A 93 -2.59 1.03 9.32
C THR A 93 -1.16 0.57 9.48
N ILE A 94 -0.17 1.39 9.07
CA ILE A 94 1.24 1.00 9.16
C ILE A 94 1.70 0.91 10.60
N SER A 95 1.25 1.81 11.47
CA SER A 95 1.56 1.75 12.90
C SER A 95 1.02 0.46 13.52
N LEU A 96 -0.21 0.05 13.19
CA LEU A 96 -0.80 -1.19 13.68
C LEU A 96 -0.09 -2.43 13.12
N ALA A 97 0.17 -2.46 11.80
CA ALA A 97 0.94 -3.52 11.15
C ALA A 97 2.33 -3.65 11.79
N THR A 98 2.98 -2.53 12.09
CA THR A 98 4.30 -2.54 12.71
C THR A 98 4.25 -3.02 14.15
N ALA A 99 3.30 -2.51 14.95
CA ALA A 99 3.06 -2.95 16.32
C ALA A 99 2.79 -4.46 16.39
N TYR A 100 2.09 -5.02 15.40
CA TYR A 100 1.99 -6.46 15.26
C TYR A 100 3.36 -7.09 15.00
N THR A 101 4.07 -6.69 13.94
CA THR A 101 5.34 -7.34 13.55
C THR A 101 6.44 -7.28 14.61
N THR A 102 6.46 -6.24 15.47
CA THR A 102 7.41 -6.13 16.59
C THR A 102 7.02 -6.97 17.80
N GLY A 103 5.81 -7.53 17.83
CA GLY A 103 5.28 -8.28 18.96
C GLY A 103 4.69 -7.41 20.08
N PHE A 104 4.50 -6.11 19.85
CA PHE A 104 3.89 -5.21 20.83
C PHE A 104 2.48 -5.66 21.22
N LEU A 105 1.67 -6.12 20.25
CA LEU A 105 0.31 -6.57 20.53
C LEU A 105 0.27 -7.76 21.51
N ASP A 106 1.21 -8.71 21.40
CA ASP A 106 1.28 -9.82 22.37
C ASP A 106 1.69 -9.34 23.75
N SER A 107 2.62 -8.38 23.84
CA SER A 107 3.04 -7.84 25.14
C SER A 107 1.89 -7.16 25.89
N VAL A 108 0.98 -6.49 25.16
CA VAL A 108 -0.20 -5.82 25.74
C VAL A 108 -1.31 -6.83 26.07
N VAL A 109 -1.60 -7.77 25.17
CA VAL A 109 -2.73 -8.71 25.32
C VAL A 109 -2.44 -9.80 26.35
N ARG A 110 -1.19 -10.29 26.42
CA ARG A 110 -0.83 -11.42 27.28
C ARG A 110 -0.33 -11.01 28.67
N LEU A 111 -0.11 -9.71 28.92
CA LEU A 111 0.24 -9.17 30.25
C LEU A 111 1.32 -10.00 30.97
N GLU A 112 2.30 -10.52 30.23
CA GLU A 112 3.46 -11.21 30.81
C GLU A 112 4.37 -10.15 31.45
N GLN A 113 4.14 -9.88 32.73
CA GLN A 113 4.93 -8.94 33.55
C GLN A 113 6.40 -9.37 33.73
N THR A 114 6.80 -10.54 33.25
CA THR A 114 8.09 -11.17 33.52
C THR A 114 9.18 -10.88 32.48
N ILE A 115 8.88 -10.24 31.34
CA ILE A 115 9.81 -10.18 30.19
C ILE A 115 10.20 -8.73 29.80
N LEU A 116 9.65 -7.72 30.45
CA LEU A 116 9.93 -6.33 30.10
C LEU A 116 10.96 -5.73 31.06
N ASP A 117 12.24 -6.02 30.81
CA ASP A 117 13.33 -5.18 31.32
C ASP A 117 13.01 -3.73 30.90
N GLU A 118 13.02 -2.78 31.85
CA GLU A 118 12.67 -1.35 31.66
C GLU A 118 13.17 -0.71 30.34
N PRO A 119 14.42 -0.96 29.87
CA PRO A 119 14.87 -0.41 28.59
C PRO A 119 14.20 -1.03 27.36
N SER A 120 13.89 -2.33 27.38
CA SER A 120 13.20 -3.01 26.29
C SER A 120 11.76 -2.52 26.16
N ALA A 121 11.08 -2.35 27.30
CA ALA A 121 9.73 -1.78 27.37
C ALA A 121 9.66 -0.37 26.78
N THR A 122 10.67 0.46 27.08
CA THR A 122 10.75 1.83 26.57
C THR A 122 10.95 1.87 25.05
N ILE A 123 11.77 0.98 24.49
CA ILE A 123 11.94 0.87 23.04
C ILE A 123 10.63 0.41 22.38
N TYR A 124 9.94 -0.57 22.96
CA TYR A 124 8.67 -1.07 22.43
C TYR A 124 7.53 -0.04 22.53
N LEU A 125 7.39 0.66 23.66
CA LEU A 125 6.29 1.60 23.94
C LEU A 125 6.48 2.98 23.31
N LEU A 126 7.71 3.52 23.31
CA LEU A 126 7.99 4.89 22.91
C LEU A 126 8.52 4.99 21.49
N LEU A 127 9.48 4.14 21.13
CA LEU A 127 10.13 4.24 19.82
C LEU A 127 9.24 3.68 18.71
N THR A 128 8.53 2.58 18.97
CA THR A 128 7.78 1.88 17.91
C THR A 128 6.60 2.69 17.39
N PRO A 129 5.58 3.07 18.19
CA PRO A 129 4.42 3.80 17.64
C PRO A 129 4.80 5.19 17.10
N ALA A 130 5.73 5.89 17.76
CA ALA A 130 6.07 7.27 17.41
C ALA A 130 6.94 7.37 16.14
N SER A 131 7.92 6.49 15.96
CA SER A 131 8.77 6.50 14.75
C SER A 131 7.96 6.16 13.48
N TRP A 132 6.95 5.30 13.60
CA TRP A 132 6.09 4.93 12.47
C TRP A 132 5.02 5.97 12.16
N PHE A 133 4.53 6.71 13.16
CA PHE A 133 3.76 7.95 12.92
C PHE A 133 4.58 8.96 12.09
N GLY A 134 5.87 9.08 12.37
CA GLY A 134 6.80 9.90 11.57
C GLY A 134 6.91 9.45 10.12
N LEU A 135 7.01 8.14 9.87
CA LEU A 135 7.06 7.61 8.50
C LEU A 135 5.72 7.76 7.75
N ALA A 136 4.60 7.68 8.45
CA ALA A 136 3.31 7.97 7.85
C ALA A 136 3.11 9.46 7.50
N LEU A 137 3.68 10.36 8.31
CA LEU A 137 3.79 11.78 7.97
C LEU A 137 4.59 11.99 6.67
N VAL A 138 5.62 11.18 6.40
CA VAL A 138 6.35 11.22 5.12
C VAL A 138 5.44 10.87 3.94
N TYR A 139 4.57 9.87 4.06
CA TYR A 139 3.59 9.56 3.01
C TYR A 139 2.58 10.69 2.79
N MET A 140 2.10 11.30 3.88
CA MET A 140 1.27 12.50 3.84
C MET A 140 1.94 13.66 3.12
N LEU A 141 3.20 13.95 3.45
CA LEU A 141 3.99 14.98 2.80
C LEU A 141 4.21 14.65 1.31
N MET A 142 4.43 13.38 0.97
CA MET A 142 4.56 12.94 -0.42
C MET A 142 3.24 13.06 -1.20
N LEU A 143 2.09 12.83 -0.58
CA LEU A 143 0.79 13.06 -1.21
C LEU A 143 0.45 14.55 -1.31
N SER A 144 0.80 15.36 -0.32
CA SER A 144 0.50 16.81 -0.29
C SER A 144 1.42 17.63 -1.19
N THR A 145 2.66 17.18 -1.42
CA THR A 145 3.60 17.88 -2.30
C THR A 145 3.11 17.84 -3.75
N GLN A 146 2.98 19.00 -4.36
CA GLN A 146 2.78 19.09 -5.81
C GLN A 146 4.13 18.77 -6.46
N SER A 147 4.24 17.59 -7.09
CA SER A 147 5.44 17.27 -7.86
C SER A 147 5.34 17.94 -9.23
N GLU A 148 6.44 18.55 -9.67
CA GLU A 148 6.58 19.00 -11.04
C GLU A 148 6.39 17.83 -12.01
N GLN A 149 5.52 18.02 -12.99
CA GLN A 149 5.18 17.01 -14.00
C GLN A 149 6.20 17.09 -15.13
N ILE A 150 7.35 16.44 -14.93
CA ILE A 150 8.54 16.62 -15.77
C ILE A 150 8.58 15.59 -16.91
N VAL A 151 7.94 14.42 -16.75
CA VAL A 151 8.12 13.30 -17.69
C VAL A 151 7.05 13.32 -18.78
N PRO A 152 7.40 13.59 -20.05
CA PRO A 152 6.43 13.69 -21.13
C PRO A 152 5.86 12.33 -21.53
N PRO A 153 4.60 12.30 -22.00
CA PRO A 153 3.93 11.07 -22.40
C PRO A 153 4.64 10.41 -23.59
N PHE A 154 4.47 9.09 -23.71
CA PHE A 154 5.03 8.26 -24.80
C PHE A 154 6.55 8.14 -24.85
N THR A 155 7.27 8.51 -23.78
CA THR A 155 8.72 8.25 -23.66
C THR A 155 8.99 6.89 -22.98
N PRO A 156 10.12 6.22 -23.26
CA PRO A 156 10.47 4.96 -22.57
C PRO A 156 10.53 5.14 -21.04
N ARG A 157 10.98 6.32 -20.58
CA ARG A 157 10.99 6.69 -19.16
C ARG A 157 9.59 6.79 -18.57
N TYR A 158 8.60 7.27 -19.33
CA TYR A 158 7.20 7.32 -18.92
C TYR A 158 6.65 5.92 -18.62
N TYR A 159 6.89 4.98 -19.54
CA TYR A 159 6.45 3.60 -19.42
C TYR A 159 7.12 2.89 -18.25
N LEU A 160 8.43 3.05 -18.09
CA LEU A 160 9.18 2.45 -16.99
C LEU A 160 8.68 2.95 -15.63
N LEU A 161 8.53 4.27 -15.45
CA LEU A 161 8.05 4.83 -14.19
C LEU A 161 6.59 4.47 -13.90
N SER A 162 5.75 4.34 -14.93
CA SER A 162 4.39 3.83 -14.79
C SER A 162 4.37 2.38 -14.29
N TYR A 163 5.21 1.53 -14.89
CA TYR A 163 5.34 0.12 -14.50
C TYR A 163 5.83 -0.01 -13.06
N LEU A 164 6.95 0.65 -12.73
CA LEU A 164 7.52 0.64 -11.38
C LEU A 164 6.54 1.21 -10.34
N GLY A 165 5.80 2.25 -10.71
CA GLY A 165 4.73 2.82 -9.90
C GLY A 165 3.67 1.79 -9.52
N LEU A 166 3.09 1.12 -10.51
CA LEU A 166 2.04 0.12 -10.31
C LEU A 166 2.56 -1.12 -9.59
N VAL A 167 3.74 -1.63 -9.95
CA VAL A 167 4.36 -2.77 -9.27
C VAL A 167 4.67 -2.44 -7.82
N GLY A 168 5.13 -1.23 -7.50
CA GLY A 168 5.38 -0.81 -6.12
C GLY A 168 4.10 -0.75 -5.27
N VAL A 169 2.99 -0.29 -5.85
CA VAL A 169 1.67 -0.34 -5.18
C VAL A 169 1.23 -1.78 -4.94
N ASN A 170 1.37 -2.66 -5.95
CA ASN A 170 1.02 -4.08 -5.83
C ASN A 170 1.87 -4.79 -4.78
N LEU A 171 3.18 -4.56 -4.80
CA LEU A 171 4.11 -5.14 -3.84
C LEU A 171 3.73 -4.78 -2.40
N MET A 172 3.38 -3.51 -2.14
CA MET A 172 2.93 -3.08 -0.82
C MET A 172 1.60 -3.72 -0.41
N ALA A 173 0.67 -3.88 -1.35
CA ALA A 173 -0.60 -4.59 -1.09
C ALA A 173 -0.35 -6.05 -0.72
N VAL A 174 0.55 -6.74 -1.41
CA VAL A 174 0.96 -8.12 -1.09
C VAL A 174 1.60 -8.21 0.29
N VAL A 175 2.52 -7.29 0.61
CA VAL A 175 3.20 -7.24 1.91
C VAL A 175 2.20 -7.01 3.04
N LEU A 176 1.32 -6.02 2.91
CA LEU A 176 0.29 -5.78 3.91
C LEU A 176 -0.67 -6.96 4.02
N THR A 177 -0.99 -7.65 2.92
CA THR A 177 -1.83 -8.86 2.96
C THR A 177 -1.19 -9.94 3.80
N ALA A 178 0.10 -10.20 3.60
CA ALA A 178 0.82 -11.18 4.41
C ALA A 178 0.84 -10.80 5.90
N VAL A 179 1.00 -9.51 6.24
CA VAL A 179 0.96 -9.04 7.63
C VAL A 179 -0.43 -9.25 8.25
N TRP A 180 -1.50 -8.86 7.56
CA TRP A 180 -2.86 -9.00 8.09
C TRP A 180 -3.31 -10.45 8.21
N GLN A 181 -2.94 -11.30 7.24
CA GLN A 181 -3.18 -12.74 7.33
C GLN A 181 -2.42 -13.35 8.52
N ALA A 182 -1.15 -12.99 8.73
CA ALA A 182 -0.40 -13.45 9.90
C ALA A 182 -1.07 -12.98 11.21
N LEU A 183 -1.61 -11.76 11.24
CA LEU A 183 -2.36 -11.22 12.37
C LEU A 183 -3.65 -12.02 12.62
N PHE A 184 -4.44 -12.32 11.59
CA PHE A 184 -5.69 -13.09 11.74
C PHE A 184 -5.44 -14.57 12.06
N VAL A 185 -4.36 -15.17 11.58
CA VAL A 185 -3.97 -16.53 12.01
C VAL A 185 -3.64 -16.55 13.51
N ARG A 186 -3.03 -15.47 14.02
CA ARG A 186 -2.65 -15.35 15.44
C ARG A 186 -3.81 -14.92 16.35
N PHE A 187 -4.65 -14.03 15.86
CA PHE A 187 -5.85 -13.49 16.52
C PHE A 187 -7.09 -13.81 15.67
N PRO A 188 -7.52 -15.08 15.65
CA PRO A 188 -8.62 -15.50 14.78
C PRO A 188 -9.91 -14.77 15.16
N PRO A 189 -10.64 -14.22 14.18
CA PRO A 189 -11.91 -13.58 14.43
C PRO A 189 -12.93 -14.59 14.97
N ALA A 190 -13.64 -14.21 16.04
CA ALA A 190 -14.62 -15.08 16.66
C ALA A 190 -15.79 -15.39 15.70
N GLY A 191 -16.14 -16.68 15.58
CA GLY A 191 -17.39 -17.13 14.96
C GLY A 191 -17.42 -17.16 13.42
N GLY A 192 -16.27 -17.17 12.74
CA GLY A 192 -16.24 -17.30 11.27
C GLY A 192 -16.89 -16.13 10.52
N SER A 193 -17.02 -14.99 11.18
CA SER A 193 -17.65 -13.79 10.61
C SER A 193 -16.86 -13.29 9.39
N PRO A 194 -17.52 -12.93 8.28
CA PRO A 194 -16.86 -12.33 7.11
C PRO A 194 -16.48 -10.85 7.33
N LEU A 195 -16.89 -10.26 8.46
CA LEU A 195 -16.70 -8.85 8.78
C LEU A 195 -15.22 -8.38 8.76
N PRO A 196 -14.23 -9.15 9.26
CA PRO A 196 -12.81 -8.78 9.15
C PRO A 196 -12.34 -8.69 7.71
N GLY A 197 -12.76 -9.63 6.85
CA GLY A 197 -12.45 -9.60 5.41
C GLY A 197 -13.05 -8.37 4.73
N LEU A 198 -14.32 -8.03 5.04
CA LEU A 198 -14.95 -6.80 4.53
C LEU A 198 -14.20 -5.54 4.99
N LEU A 199 -13.81 -5.46 6.27
CA LEU A 199 -13.05 -4.33 6.79
C LEU A 199 -11.67 -4.22 6.13
N LEU A 200 -10.98 -5.34 5.92
CA LEU A 200 -9.69 -5.39 5.21
C LEU A 200 -9.83 -4.90 3.77
N PHE A 201 -10.89 -5.34 3.08
CA PHE A 201 -11.20 -4.89 1.73
C PHE A 201 -11.44 -3.37 1.67
N LEU A 202 -12.26 -2.83 2.58
CA LEU A 202 -12.50 -1.38 2.68
C LEU A 202 -11.23 -0.61 3.03
N LEU A 203 -10.38 -1.17 3.89
CA LEU A 203 -9.08 -0.61 4.25
C LEU A 203 -8.16 -0.52 3.03
N TYR A 204 -8.06 -1.60 2.24
CA TYR A 204 -7.27 -1.62 1.02
C TYR A 204 -7.79 -0.69 -0.06
N LEU A 205 -9.11 -0.55 -0.20
CA LEU A 205 -9.70 0.51 -1.01
C LEU A 205 -9.25 1.88 -0.49
N GLY A 206 -9.31 2.14 0.82
CA GLY A 206 -8.82 3.40 1.37
C GLY A 206 -7.34 3.68 1.04
N LEU A 207 -6.47 2.68 1.19
CA LEU A 207 -5.01 2.86 1.10
C LEU A 207 -4.47 2.91 -0.33
N PHE A 208 -4.97 2.03 -1.19
CA PHE A 208 -4.35 1.74 -2.48
C PHE A 208 -5.17 2.22 -3.68
N LEU A 209 -6.44 2.54 -3.47
CA LEU A 209 -7.25 3.20 -4.49
C LEU A 209 -6.67 4.56 -4.86
N PRO A 210 -6.29 5.47 -3.93
CA PRO A 210 -5.80 6.80 -4.30
C PRO A 210 -4.54 6.77 -5.20
N PRO A 211 -3.49 5.97 -4.90
CA PRO A 211 -2.35 5.80 -5.81
C PRO A 211 -2.73 5.32 -7.21
N ARG A 212 -3.67 4.36 -7.33
CA ARG A 212 -4.14 3.86 -8.63
C ARG A 212 -4.97 4.88 -9.37
N LEU A 213 -5.77 5.64 -8.64
CA LEU A 213 -6.56 6.74 -9.16
C LEU A 213 -5.67 7.87 -9.72
N ILE A 214 -4.52 8.14 -9.09
CA ILE A 214 -3.49 9.03 -9.66
C ILE A 214 -3.05 8.50 -11.02
N TYR A 215 -2.76 7.21 -11.16
CA TYR A 215 -2.38 6.61 -12.45
C TYR A 215 -3.50 6.71 -13.50
N VAL A 216 -4.74 6.37 -13.15
CA VAL A 216 -5.91 6.46 -14.04
C VAL A 216 -6.13 7.90 -14.52
N ALA A 217 -5.93 8.89 -13.63
CA ALA A 217 -6.02 10.30 -14.00
C ALA A 217 -4.92 10.75 -14.98
N ARG A 218 -3.77 10.05 -15.04
CA ARG A 218 -2.71 10.31 -16.03
C ARG A 218 -2.92 9.56 -17.35
N VAL A 219 -3.52 8.37 -17.31
CA VAL A 219 -3.71 7.50 -18.48
C VAL A 219 -5.21 7.29 -18.74
N SER A 220 -5.80 8.19 -19.55
CA SER A 220 -7.22 8.16 -19.91
C SER A 220 -7.50 7.18 -21.06
N ARG A 221 -7.48 5.87 -20.78
CA ARG A 221 -7.76 4.79 -21.77
C ARG A 221 -8.51 3.62 -21.12
N PRO A 222 -9.28 2.81 -21.88
CA PRO A 222 -10.02 1.65 -21.35
C PRO A 222 -9.14 0.63 -20.60
N GLY A 223 -7.83 0.55 -20.92
CA GLY A 223 -6.88 -0.29 -20.19
C GLY A 223 -6.70 0.08 -18.71
N SER A 224 -6.95 1.34 -18.32
CA SER A 224 -6.84 1.76 -16.91
C SER A 224 -8.01 1.29 -16.04
N LEU A 225 -9.16 0.93 -16.65
CA LEU A 225 -10.26 0.26 -15.97
C LEU A 225 -9.99 -1.24 -15.78
N ILE A 226 -9.35 -1.89 -16.75
CA ILE A 226 -8.98 -3.31 -16.63
C ILE A 226 -8.01 -3.50 -15.47
N THR A 227 -7.04 -2.60 -15.32
CA THR A 227 -6.08 -2.68 -14.22
C THR A 227 -6.67 -2.36 -12.87
N PHE A 228 -7.64 -1.46 -12.85
CA PHE A 228 -8.48 -1.24 -11.68
C PHE A 228 -9.24 -2.51 -11.28
N LEU A 229 -9.85 -3.22 -12.24
CA LEU A 229 -10.59 -4.46 -11.98
C LEU A 229 -9.68 -5.61 -11.53
N LEU A 230 -8.52 -5.78 -12.16
CA LEU A 230 -7.53 -6.80 -11.78
C LEU A 230 -7.02 -6.58 -10.36
N PHE A 231 -6.79 -5.32 -9.99
CA PHE A 231 -6.43 -4.97 -8.63
C PHE A 231 -7.56 -5.26 -7.64
N LEU A 232 -8.79 -4.92 -8.00
CA LEU A 232 -9.94 -5.16 -7.15
C LEU A 232 -10.14 -6.67 -6.94
N ALA A 233 -9.92 -7.49 -7.96
CA ALA A 233 -9.90 -8.94 -7.85
C ALA A 233 -8.79 -9.44 -6.91
N LEU A 234 -7.58 -8.86 -6.99
CA LEU A 234 -6.49 -9.16 -6.06
C LEU A 234 -6.84 -8.75 -4.61
N LEU A 235 -7.52 -7.61 -4.42
CA LEU A 235 -8.00 -7.18 -3.11
C LEU A 235 -9.10 -8.09 -2.54
N VAL A 236 -9.98 -8.60 -3.39
CA VAL A 236 -11.00 -9.58 -2.96
C VAL A 236 -10.32 -10.90 -2.60
N ALA A 237 -9.36 -11.35 -3.39
CA ALA A 237 -8.59 -12.56 -3.09
C ALA A 237 -7.78 -12.44 -1.80
N SER A 238 -7.24 -11.25 -1.49
CA SER A 238 -6.51 -11.02 -0.24
C SER A 238 -7.41 -10.91 0.98
N ALA A 239 -8.66 -10.45 0.81
CA ALA A 239 -9.65 -10.31 1.87
C ALA A 239 -10.48 -11.57 2.14
N GLY A 240 -10.53 -12.51 1.17
CA GLY A 240 -11.26 -13.77 1.27
C GLY A 240 -10.46 -14.95 1.84
N VAL A 241 -9.24 -14.69 2.35
CA VAL A 241 -8.37 -15.64 3.04
C VAL A 241 -8.33 -15.28 4.52
#